data_AF-A0AA49I619-F1
#
_entry.id   AF-A0AA49I619-F1
#
_cell.length_a   1.000
_cell.length_b   1.000
_cell.length_c   1.000
_cell.angle_alpha   90.00
_cell.angle_beta   90.00
_cell.angle_gamma   90.00
#
_symmetry.space_group_name_H-M   'P 1'
#
loop_
_entity.id
_entity.type
_entity.pdbx_description
1 polymer ?
#
loop_
_entity_poly.entity_id
_entity_poly.type
_entity_poly.pdbx_seq_one_letter_code
_entity_poly.pdbx_strand_id
1 'polypeptide(L)' 'MIRIIKKKVEVSALGKHICMSAHKARRVIDQIRERSYEEALIL' A
#
# COMPACT_ATOMS: atom_id res chain seq x y z
N MET A 1 27.75 22.25 -2.23
CA MET A 1 26.86 21.22 -2.81
C MET A 1 25.99 20.65 -1.70
N ILE A 2 24.73 21.09 -1.61
CA ILE A 2 23.80 20.61 -0.58
C ILE A 2 23.11 19.35 -1.12
N ARG A 3 23.29 18.22 -0.45
CA ARG A 3 22.62 16.96 -0.77
C ARG A 3 21.25 16.98 -0.10
N ILE A 4 20.19 17.24 -0.85
CA ILE A 4 18.81 17.15 -0.35
C ILE A 4 18.46 15.66 -0.23
N ILE A 5 18.50 15.14 1.00
CA ILE A 5 18.03 13.79 1.29
C ILE A 5 16.50 13.87 1.43
N LYS A 6 15.76 13.45 0.38
CA LYS A 6 14.31 13.30 0.49
C LYS A 6 14.00 12.14 1.43
N LYS A 7 13.52 12.46 2.63
CA LYS A 7 13.00 11.46 3.58
C LYS A 7 11.71 10.88 2.99
N LYS A 8 11.63 9.55 2.85
CA LYS A 8 10.40 8.89 2.39
C LYS A 8 9.35 9.07 3.49
N VAL A 9 8.23 9.70 3.17
CA VAL A 9 7.08 9.81 4.08
C VAL A 9 6.33 8.51 4.00
N GLU A 10 6.27 7.79 5.12
CA GLU A 10 5.51 6.55 5.24
C GLU A 10 4.26 6.83 6.09
N VAL A 11 3.10 6.41 5.60
CA VAL A 11 1.80 6.59 6.25
C VAL A 11 1.18 5.21 6.45
N SER A 12 0.54 4.98 7.60
CA SER A 12 -0.13 3.72 7.92
C SER A 12 -1.61 3.95 8.25
N ALA A 13 -2.44 2.97 7.90
CA ALA A 13 -3.87 2.94 8.19
C ALA A 13 -4.31 1.51 8.55
N LEU A 14 -5.40 1.37 9.33
CA LEU A 14 -5.93 0.08 9.77
C LEU A 14 -7.43 -0.03 9.51
N GLY A 15 -7.83 -1.03 8.71
CA GLY A 15 -9.22 -1.44 8.54
C GLY A 15 -9.56 -2.66 9.40
N LYS A 16 -10.59 -2.56 10.24
CA LYS A 16 -11.10 -3.68 11.07
C LYS A 16 -12.46 -4.15 10.54
N HIS A 17 -12.82 -5.40 10.86
CA HIS A 17 -14.12 -6.00 10.54
C HIS A 17 -14.46 -6.03 9.04
N ILE A 18 -13.45 -6.33 8.20
CA ILE A 18 -13.65 -6.48 6.76
C ILE A 18 -14.44 -7.77 6.51
N CYS A 19 -15.54 -7.69 5.77
CA CYS A 19 -16.38 -8.83 5.36
C CYS A 19 -15.72 -9.68 4.27
N MET A 20 -14.45 -10.06 4.47
CA MET A 20 -13.65 -10.82 3.52
C MET A 20 -12.74 -11.79 4.27
N SER A 21 -12.55 -13.00 3.74
CA SER A 21 -11.62 -13.95 4.33
C SER A 21 -10.17 -13.48 4.19
N ALA A 22 -9.32 -13.84 5.15
CA ALA A 22 -7.91 -13.48 5.15
C ALA A 22 -7.16 -13.96 3.90
N HIS A 23 -7.59 -15.06 3.29
CA HIS A 23 -6.98 -15.57 2.06
C HIS A 23 -7.32 -14.68 0.85
N LYS A 24 -8.58 -14.24 0.73
CA LYS A 24 -8.99 -13.31 -0.34
C LYS A 24 -8.30 -11.95 -0.20
N ALA A 25 -8.23 -11.42 1.02
CA ALA A 25 -7.55 -10.15 1.29
C ALA A 25 -6.06 -10.22 0.92
N ARG A 26 -5.38 -11.34 1.24
CA ARG A 26 -3.98 -11.55 0.86
C ARG A 26 -3.76 -11.50 -0.66
N ARG A 27 -4.63 -12.12 -1.45
CA ARG A 27 -4.54 -12.07 -2.92
C ARG A 27 -4.58 -10.65 -3.46
N VAL A 28 -5.45 -9.79 -2.93
CA VAL A 28 -5.53 -8.37 -3.33
C VAL A 28 -4.27 -7.61 -2.90
N ILE A 29 -3.80 -7.84 -1.66
CA ILE A 29 -2.56 -7.23 -1.15
C ILE A 29 -1.36 -7.60 -2.03
N ASP A 30 -1.25 -8.87 -2.42
CA ASP A 30 -0.16 -9.35 -3.26
C ASP A 30 -0.18 -8.73 -4.67
N GLN A 31 -1.36 -8.36 -5.19
CA GLN A 31 -1.49 -7.68 -6.50
C GLN A 31 -1.05 -6.22 -6.47
N ILE A 32 -1.33 -5.51 -5.37
CA ILE A 32 -0.96 -4.09 -5.22
C ILE A 32 0.41 -3.89 -4.59
N ARG A 33 1.04 -4.97 -4.09
CA ARG A 33 2.40 -4.91 -3.54
C ARG A 33 3.37 -4.44 -4.62
N GLU A 34 4.26 -3.53 -4.26
CA GLU A 34 5.28 -2.95 -5.17
C GLU A 34 4.73 -2.07 -6.31
N ARG A 35 3.41 -1.85 -6.37
CA ARG A 35 2.80 -0.87 -7.28
C ARG A 35 2.97 0.55 -6.77
N SER A 36 2.94 1.53 -7.69
CA SER A 36 2.81 2.93 -7.28
C SER A 36 1.45 3.16 -6.60
N TYR A 37 1.31 4.26 -5.87
CA TYR A 37 0.05 4.59 -5.22
C TYR A 37 -1.08 4.76 -6.25
N GLU A 38 -0.78 5.40 -7.38
CA GLU A 38 -1.70 5.65 -8.48
C GLU A 38 -2.12 4.35 -9.16
N GLU A 39 -1.16 3.44 -9.44
CA GLU A 39 -1.46 2.12 -10.01
C GLU A 39 -2.35 1.29 -9.07
N ALA A 40 -2.03 1.27 -7.77
CA ALA A 40 -2.81 0.54 -6.77
C ALA A 40 -4.24 1.08 -6.60
N LEU A 41 -4.48 2.35 -6.93
CA LEU A 41 -5.79 3.00 -6.82
C LEU A 41 -6.66 2.80 -8.07
N ILE A 42 -6.06 2.51 -9.23
CA ILE A 42 -6.77 2.36 -10.51
C ILE A 42 -7.15 0.90 -10.81
N LEU A 43 -6.40 -0.07 -10.26
CA LEU A 43 -6.69 -1.51 -10.38
C LEU A 43 -8.09 -1.88 -9.89
#